data_AF-A0A2E0M880-F1
#
_entry.id   AF-A0A2E0M880-F1
#
_cell.length_a   1.000
_cell.length_b   1.000
_cell.length_c   1.000
_cell.angle_alpha   90.00
_cell.angle_beta   90.00
_cell.angle_gamma   90.00
#
_symmetry.space_group_name_H-M   'P 1'
#
loop_
_entity.id
_entity.type
_entity.pdbx_description
1 polymer ?
#
loop_
_entity_poly.entity_id
_entity_poly.type
_entity_poly.pdbx_seq_one_letter_code
_entity_poly.pdbx_strand_id
1 'polypeptide(L)'
;RRGGEMVVPSENLEIDTPFSSWGVRWGNNQNRFKEPCQAYVKMASTNDEFSWNDVFDWCIQSSKNNVLAELYVIDDELHVTGYRVDMIQPEGSNKRWTELSEKSQQFVEECWAKKRVLEKGAYLPYDGDWPWSQIGFDHMSGRVLRGEEFEYVQTCLDDKISSDSDIVLMDDLLSRGLLVRPGFKFGCKWRVYDGDLEESHAPWLIQPVQHASTSWEGVCLSIRLAEGVHKEWVCAIYSDNRWNYLRIKRWLPKRN
;
A
#
# COMPACT_ATOMS: atom_id res chain seq x y z
N ARG A 1 33.54 19.37 -16.40
CA ARG A 1 32.92 18.40 -15.45
C ARG A 1 31.42 18.44 -15.71
N ARG A 2 30.78 17.34 -16.12
CA ARG A 2 29.30 17.31 -16.15
C ARG A 2 28.86 17.48 -14.70
N GLY A 3 28.12 18.55 -14.41
CA GLY A 3 27.64 18.83 -13.06
C GLY A 3 26.81 17.64 -12.59
N GLY A 4 27.01 17.20 -11.35
CA GLY A 4 26.12 16.23 -10.73
C GLY A 4 24.71 16.80 -10.58
N GLU A 5 23.81 16.00 -10.02
CA GLU A 5 22.44 16.44 -9.80
C GLU A 5 22.46 17.65 -8.87
N MET A 6 21.64 18.65 -9.19
CA MET A 6 21.61 19.90 -8.45
C MET A 6 20.37 19.90 -7.57
N VAL A 7 20.59 19.95 -6.26
CA VAL A 7 19.55 20.19 -5.26
C VAL A 7 19.75 21.60 -4.71
N VAL A 8 18.70 22.39 -4.67
CA VAL A 8 18.71 23.75 -4.13
C VAL A 8 17.73 23.80 -2.95
N PRO A 9 18.16 24.25 -1.75
CA PRO A 9 17.27 24.41 -0.61
C PRO A 9 16.12 25.38 -0.91
N SER A 10 14.93 25.10 -0.37
CA SER A 10 13.72 25.89 -0.62
C SER A 10 13.85 27.34 -0.15
N GLU A 11 14.57 27.59 0.95
CA GLU A 11 14.90 28.93 1.45
C GLU A 11 15.66 29.82 0.43
N ASN A 12 16.33 29.21 -0.54
CA ASN A 12 17.10 29.90 -1.57
C ASN A 12 16.32 30.05 -2.90
N LEU A 13 15.01 29.77 -2.89
CA LEU A 13 14.14 29.80 -4.06
C LEU A 13 12.92 30.69 -3.82
N GLU A 14 12.56 31.46 -4.83
CA GLU A 14 11.29 32.20 -4.90
C GLU A 14 10.20 31.34 -5.55
N ILE A 15 10.18 30.03 -5.27
CA ILE A 15 9.21 29.07 -5.83
C ILE A 15 8.29 28.61 -4.70
N ASP A 16 6.98 28.58 -4.96
CA ASP A 16 6.03 27.96 -4.03
C ASP A 16 6.25 26.44 -4.03
N THR A 17 6.87 25.95 -2.96
CA THR A 17 7.09 24.52 -2.72
C THR A 17 6.24 24.07 -1.56
N PRO A 18 5.79 22.80 -1.51
CA PRO A 18 5.14 22.24 -0.34
C PRO A 18 5.91 22.59 0.93
N PHE A 19 5.23 23.08 1.97
CA PHE A 19 5.84 23.62 3.19
C PHE A 19 6.93 22.70 3.79
N SER A 20 6.71 21.40 3.72
CA SER A 20 7.61 20.39 4.27
C SER A 20 8.80 20.03 3.37
N SER A 21 8.99 20.70 2.24
CA SER A 21 10.11 20.43 1.32
C SER A 21 11.37 21.14 1.82
N TRP A 22 12.43 20.37 2.02
CA TRP A 22 13.76 20.92 2.30
C TRP A 22 14.36 21.62 1.08
N GLY A 23 14.08 21.11 -0.12
CA GLY A 23 14.58 21.71 -1.35
C GLY A 23 13.95 21.14 -2.60
N VAL A 24 14.47 21.52 -3.76
CA VAL A 24 14.04 21.00 -5.05
C VAL A 24 15.25 20.57 -5.88
N ARG A 25 15.06 19.56 -6.72
CA ARG A 25 16.13 18.97 -7.55
C ARG A 25 15.85 19.15 -9.04
N TRP A 26 16.90 19.46 -9.79
CA TRP A 26 16.95 19.37 -11.25
C TRP A 26 17.86 18.23 -11.68
N GLY A 27 17.54 17.61 -12.82
CA GLY A 27 18.40 16.62 -13.46
C GLY A 27 19.70 17.23 -14.00
N ASN A 28 20.72 16.39 -14.21
CA ASN A 28 22.08 16.80 -14.62
C ASN A 28 22.15 17.71 -15.86
N ASN A 29 21.19 17.58 -16.78
CA ASN A 29 21.16 18.31 -18.04
C ASN A 29 20.11 19.43 -18.08
N GLN A 30 19.39 19.67 -16.97
CA GLN A 30 18.33 20.67 -16.92
C GLN A 30 18.89 22.05 -16.55
N ASN A 31 18.39 23.08 -17.20
CA ASN A 31 18.66 24.47 -16.86
C ASN A 31 17.65 24.96 -15.82
N ARG A 32 18.09 25.09 -14.56
CA ARG A 32 17.25 25.58 -13.45
C ARG A 32 16.54 26.93 -13.66
N PHE A 33 17.05 27.78 -14.56
CA PHE A 33 16.45 29.08 -14.85
C PHE A 33 15.42 29.05 -15.97
N LYS A 34 15.30 27.92 -16.69
CA LYS A 34 14.43 27.77 -17.86
C LYS A 34 13.45 26.62 -17.74
N GLU A 35 13.78 25.61 -16.94
CA GLU A 35 13.01 24.36 -16.83
C GLU A 35 12.48 24.18 -15.40
N PRO A 36 11.28 23.60 -15.24
CA PRO A 36 10.73 23.28 -13.93
C PRO A 36 11.60 22.23 -13.21
N CYS A 37 11.57 22.25 -11.88
CA CYS A 37 12.23 21.23 -11.06
C CYS A 37 11.67 19.83 -11.34
N GLN A 38 12.51 18.82 -11.21
CA GLN A 38 12.13 17.43 -11.41
C GLN A 38 11.59 16.77 -10.13
N ALA A 39 12.11 17.17 -8.97
CA ALA A 39 11.70 16.60 -7.70
C ALA A 39 11.61 17.66 -6.60
N TYR A 40 10.66 17.47 -5.68
CA TYR A 40 10.69 18.06 -4.35
C TYR A 40 11.43 17.09 -3.44
N VAL A 41 12.29 17.64 -2.59
CA VAL A 41 13.21 16.90 -1.73
C VAL A 41 12.80 17.13 -0.29
N LYS A 42 12.53 16.05 0.45
CA LYS A 42 12.37 16.03 1.90
C LYS A 42 13.59 15.34 2.52
N MET A 43 14.12 15.91 3.59
CA MET A 43 15.22 15.33 4.35
C MET A 43 14.79 15.17 5.81
N ALA A 44 15.18 14.07 6.44
CA ALA A 44 14.95 13.82 7.86
C ALA A 44 16.10 12.99 8.46
N SER A 45 16.39 13.19 9.74
CA SER A 45 17.18 12.26 10.54
C SER A 45 16.28 11.16 11.12
N THR A 46 16.85 9.98 11.40
CA THR A 46 16.19 8.92 12.17
C THR A 46 15.66 9.39 13.52
N ASN A 47 16.26 10.43 14.10
CA ASN A 47 15.89 11.03 15.38
C ASN A 47 14.81 12.13 15.28
N ASP A 48 14.43 12.55 14.07
CA ASP A 48 13.38 13.55 13.89
C ASP A 48 11.99 12.99 14.18
N GLU A 49 11.04 13.86 14.49
CA GLU A 49 9.64 13.47 14.58
C GLU A 49 9.12 13.01 13.21
N PHE A 50 8.33 11.94 13.20
CA PHE A 50 7.73 11.40 11.99
C PHE A 50 6.21 11.64 11.99
N SER A 51 5.68 12.12 10.87
CA SER A 51 4.25 12.34 10.68
C SER A 51 3.77 11.78 9.34
N TRP A 52 2.82 10.84 9.39
CA TRP A 52 2.18 10.31 8.19
C TRP A 52 1.41 11.38 7.42
N ASN A 53 0.73 12.31 8.11
CA ASN A 53 0.00 13.40 7.48
C ASN A 53 0.95 14.28 6.67
N ASP A 54 2.11 14.62 7.24
CA ASP A 54 3.14 15.42 6.58
C ASP A 54 3.70 14.73 5.33
N VAL A 55 4.05 13.44 5.41
CA VAL A 55 4.54 12.68 4.24
C VAL A 55 3.45 12.52 3.17
N PHE A 56 2.22 12.26 3.58
CA PHE A 56 1.07 12.07 2.70
C PHE A 56 0.70 13.35 1.94
N ASP A 57 0.48 14.46 2.66
CA ASP A 57 0.13 15.74 2.06
C ASP A 57 1.23 16.25 1.14
N TRP A 58 2.49 16.08 1.55
CA TRP A 58 3.65 16.40 0.72
C TRP A 58 3.67 15.60 -0.59
N CYS A 59 3.39 14.29 -0.54
CA CYS A 59 3.30 13.46 -1.73
C CYS A 59 2.15 13.90 -2.65
N ILE A 60 0.97 14.22 -2.08
CA ILE A 60 -0.18 14.73 -2.86
C ILE A 60 0.18 16.04 -3.55
N GLN A 61 0.79 16.98 -2.85
CA GLN A 61 1.19 18.27 -3.43
C GLN A 61 2.26 18.11 -4.50
N SER A 62 3.21 17.19 -4.30
CA SER A 62 4.22 16.85 -5.31
C SER A 62 3.56 16.32 -6.59
N SER A 63 2.64 15.37 -6.45
CA SER A 63 1.90 14.78 -7.58
C SER A 63 1.03 15.81 -8.32
N LYS A 64 0.33 16.70 -7.60
CA LYS A 64 -0.46 17.79 -8.19
C LYS A 64 0.37 18.73 -9.05
N ASN A 65 1.63 18.96 -8.69
CA ASN A 65 2.56 19.80 -9.45
C ASN A 65 3.31 19.02 -10.54
N ASN A 66 3.02 17.73 -10.75
CA ASN A 66 3.74 16.84 -11.67
C ASN A 66 5.26 16.78 -11.37
N VAL A 67 5.61 16.83 -10.08
CA VAL A 67 6.96 16.78 -9.55
C VAL A 67 7.14 15.51 -8.73
N LEU A 68 8.32 14.89 -8.80
CA LEU A 68 8.62 13.67 -8.06
C LEU A 68 8.83 13.97 -6.57
N ALA A 69 8.39 13.09 -5.68
CA ALA A 69 8.66 13.20 -4.25
C ALA A 69 9.86 12.32 -3.87
N GLU A 70 10.98 12.95 -3.48
CA GLU A 70 12.22 12.28 -3.07
C GLU A 70 12.51 12.52 -1.59
N LEU A 71 12.55 11.44 -0.83
CA LEU A 71 12.79 11.47 0.61
C LEU A 71 14.18 10.92 0.90
N TYR A 72 14.96 11.62 1.71
CA TYR A 72 16.27 11.17 2.16
C TYR A 72 16.29 11.10 3.68
N VAL A 73 16.58 9.91 4.21
CA VAL A 73 16.69 9.67 5.65
C VAL A 73 18.15 9.47 6.02
N ILE A 74 18.61 10.20 7.03
CA ILE A 74 19.98 10.17 7.56
C ILE A 74 19.97 9.37 8.87
N ASP A 75 20.74 8.28 8.93
CA ASP A 75 20.88 7.49 10.16
C ASP A 75 21.95 8.05 11.12
N ASP A 76 22.09 7.40 12.29
CA ASP A 76 23.05 7.79 13.32
C ASP A 76 24.52 7.67 12.90
N GLU A 77 24.80 6.90 11.85
CA GLU A 77 26.13 6.78 11.23
C GLU A 77 26.33 7.78 10.07
N LEU A 78 25.38 8.71 9.89
CA LEU A 78 25.35 9.70 8.80
C LEU A 78 25.21 9.10 7.40
N HIS A 79 24.78 7.83 7.30
CA HIS A 79 24.44 7.25 6.01
C HIS A 79 23.09 7.79 5.53
N VAL A 80 23.06 8.17 4.27
CA VAL A 80 21.85 8.68 3.62
C VAL A 80 21.19 7.54 2.83
N THR A 81 19.93 7.24 3.14
CA THR A 81 19.10 6.36 2.32
C THR A 81 18.05 7.18 1.58
N GLY A 82 18.05 7.10 0.26
CA GLY A 82 17.07 7.74 -0.61
C GLY A 82 15.86 6.85 -0.87
N TYR A 83 14.69 7.48 -0.94
CA TYR A 83 13.40 6.87 -1.21
C TYR A 83 12.62 7.71 -2.21
N ARG A 84 11.78 7.04 -2.99
CA ARG A 84 10.72 7.69 -3.78
C ARG A 84 9.38 7.36 -3.14
N VAL A 85 8.58 8.40 -2.98
CA VAL A 85 7.22 8.34 -2.43
C VAL A 85 6.25 8.65 -3.57
N ASP A 86 5.31 7.76 -3.85
CA ASP A 86 4.32 7.96 -4.90
C ASP A 86 2.94 7.49 -4.46
N MET A 87 1.89 8.14 -4.95
CA MET A 87 0.54 7.61 -4.88
C MET A 87 0.36 6.53 -5.96
N ILE A 88 -0.15 5.36 -5.56
CA ILE A 88 -0.48 4.28 -6.50
C ILE A 88 -1.99 3.99 -6.46
N GLN A 89 -2.48 3.36 -7.52
CA GLN A 89 -3.82 2.79 -7.60
C GLN A 89 -3.66 1.28 -7.82
N PRO A 90 -3.59 0.47 -6.76
CA PRO A 90 -3.50 -0.97 -6.92
C PRO A 90 -4.82 -1.47 -7.49
N GLU A 91 -4.74 -2.25 -8.57
CA GLU A 91 -5.89 -2.85 -9.26
C GLU A 91 -5.56 -4.31 -9.56
N GLY A 92 -6.59 -5.16 -9.58
CA GLY A 92 -6.47 -6.56 -9.92
C GLY A 92 -7.63 -7.05 -10.78
N SER A 93 -7.56 -8.32 -11.16
CA SER A 93 -8.49 -8.93 -12.14
C SER A 93 -9.59 -9.79 -11.52
N ASN A 94 -9.61 -9.96 -10.19
CA ASN A 94 -10.58 -10.83 -9.53
C ASN A 94 -11.97 -10.17 -9.46
N LYS A 95 -13.01 -11.00 -9.50
CA LYS A 95 -14.40 -10.56 -9.33
C LYS A 95 -14.72 -10.32 -7.86
N ARG A 96 -15.27 -9.14 -7.55
CA ARG A 96 -15.84 -8.84 -6.23
C ARG A 96 -17.19 -9.53 -6.03
N TRP A 97 -17.69 -9.54 -4.79
CA TRP A 97 -18.97 -10.15 -4.41
C TRP A 97 -20.13 -9.79 -5.36
N THR A 98 -20.29 -8.50 -5.65
CA THR A 98 -21.38 -7.97 -6.48
C THR A 98 -21.24 -8.28 -7.98
N GLU A 99 -20.08 -8.78 -8.42
CA GLU A 99 -19.81 -9.17 -9.81
C GLU A 99 -19.89 -10.69 -10.03
N LEU A 100 -20.09 -11.46 -8.96
CA LEU A 100 -20.40 -12.87 -9.06
C LEU A 100 -21.78 -13.06 -9.71
N SER A 101 -21.96 -14.18 -10.42
CA SER A 101 -23.28 -14.53 -10.97
C SER A 101 -24.25 -14.85 -9.83
N GLU A 102 -25.56 -14.68 -10.05
CA GLU A 102 -26.58 -15.05 -9.05
C GLU A 102 -26.42 -16.51 -8.57
N LYS A 103 -26.10 -17.44 -9.49
CA LYS A 103 -25.83 -18.85 -9.15
C LYS A 103 -24.60 -19.00 -8.25
N SER A 104 -23.57 -18.20 -8.49
CA SER A 104 -22.34 -18.19 -7.68
C SER A 104 -22.59 -17.63 -6.29
N GLN A 105 -23.36 -16.55 -6.17
CA GLN A 105 -23.74 -15.98 -4.88
C GLN A 105 -24.59 -16.96 -4.06
N GLN A 106 -25.60 -17.57 -4.68
CA GLN A 106 -26.44 -18.61 -4.06
C GLN A 106 -25.59 -19.80 -3.57
N PHE A 107 -24.62 -20.25 -4.37
CA PHE A 107 -23.71 -21.32 -3.95
C PHE A 107 -22.89 -20.94 -2.70
N VAL A 108 -22.37 -19.72 -2.65
CA VAL A 108 -21.65 -19.21 -1.46
C VAL A 108 -22.58 -19.13 -0.24
N GLU A 109 -23.81 -18.65 -0.41
CA GLU A 109 -24.83 -18.59 0.64
C GLU A 109 -25.18 -19.98 1.20
N GLU A 110 -25.37 -20.97 0.33
CA GLU A 110 -25.63 -22.37 0.74
C GLU A 110 -24.46 -22.95 1.55
N CYS A 111 -23.22 -22.68 1.14
CA CYS A 111 -22.02 -23.10 1.86
C CYS A 111 -21.91 -22.37 3.21
N TRP A 112 -22.24 -21.07 3.23
CA TRP A 112 -22.26 -20.24 4.43
C TRP A 112 -23.29 -20.71 5.46
N ALA A 113 -24.45 -21.21 5.02
CA ALA A 113 -25.46 -21.78 5.91
C ALA A 113 -24.97 -23.06 6.61
N LYS A 114 -24.07 -23.82 5.97
CA LYS A 114 -23.50 -25.07 6.50
C LYS A 114 -22.18 -24.87 7.25
N LYS A 115 -21.74 -23.62 7.43
CA LYS A 115 -20.44 -23.31 8.01
C LYS A 115 -20.29 -23.82 9.44
N ARG A 116 -19.04 -24.15 9.80
CA ARG A 116 -18.63 -24.48 11.17
C ARG A 116 -17.76 -23.35 11.68
N VAL A 117 -18.22 -22.65 12.72
CA VAL A 117 -17.46 -21.58 13.35
C VAL A 117 -16.25 -22.18 14.06
N LEU A 118 -15.08 -21.61 13.81
CA LEU A 118 -13.82 -21.97 14.45
C LEU A 118 -13.44 -20.86 15.45
N GLU A 119 -12.41 -21.08 16.27
CA GLU A 119 -11.89 -20.05 17.17
C GLU A 119 -11.48 -18.77 16.41
N LYS A 120 -10.93 -18.93 15.20
CA LYS A 120 -10.44 -17.82 14.35
C LYS A 120 -10.96 -17.93 12.91
N GLY A 121 -12.28 -17.83 12.75
CA GLY A 121 -12.96 -17.78 11.45
C GLY A 121 -13.97 -18.90 11.28
N ALA A 122 -14.05 -19.50 10.09
CA ALA A 122 -15.00 -20.57 9.82
C ALA A 122 -14.50 -21.57 8.77
N TYR A 123 -15.05 -22.78 8.81
CA TYR A 123 -14.92 -23.77 7.77
C TYR A 123 -16.24 -23.89 7.00
N LEU A 124 -16.20 -23.75 5.68
CA LEU A 124 -17.33 -23.91 4.78
C LEU A 124 -17.17 -25.24 4.03
N PRO A 125 -18.02 -26.24 4.30
CA PRO A 125 -18.06 -27.43 3.46
C PRO A 125 -18.61 -27.07 2.09
N TYR A 126 -17.92 -27.47 1.01
CA TYR A 126 -18.40 -27.32 -0.35
C TYR A 126 -17.89 -28.47 -1.22
N ASP A 127 -18.65 -28.81 -2.25
CA ASP A 127 -18.26 -29.75 -3.30
C ASP A 127 -18.30 -29.02 -4.64
N GLY A 128 -17.31 -29.24 -5.51
CA GLY A 128 -17.20 -28.59 -6.83
C GLY A 128 -16.21 -27.42 -6.84
N ASP A 129 -16.46 -26.43 -7.70
CA ASP A 129 -15.57 -25.29 -7.90
C ASP A 129 -16.01 -24.07 -7.07
N TRP A 130 -15.08 -23.52 -6.29
CA TRP A 130 -15.35 -22.34 -5.48
C TRP A 130 -15.36 -21.07 -6.36
N PRO A 131 -16.47 -20.31 -6.40
CA PRO A 131 -16.61 -19.21 -7.36
C PRO A 131 -15.95 -17.90 -6.95
N TRP A 132 -15.45 -17.78 -5.71
CA TRP A 132 -14.94 -16.53 -5.14
C TRP A 132 -13.49 -16.65 -4.68
N SER A 133 -12.58 -16.73 -5.66
CA SER A 133 -11.14 -16.98 -5.48
C SER A 133 -10.49 -16.15 -4.37
N GLN A 134 -10.92 -14.90 -4.22
CA GLN A 134 -10.41 -13.93 -3.25
C GLN A 134 -10.52 -14.37 -1.78
N ILE A 135 -11.56 -15.15 -1.45
CA ILE A 135 -11.99 -15.37 -0.08
C ILE A 135 -11.69 -16.77 0.38
N GLY A 136 -10.90 -16.91 1.44
CA GLY A 136 -10.56 -18.19 2.04
C GLY A 136 -9.50 -18.97 1.27
N PHE A 137 -9.14 -20.14 1.77
CA PHE A 137 -8.25 -21.08 1.10
C PHE A 137 -8.77 -22.50 1.23
N ASP A 138 -8.42 -23.35 0.29
CA ASP A 138 -8.92 -24.72 0.24
C ASP A 138 -8.26 -25.59 1.30
N HIS A 139 -9.07 -26.40 1.99
CA HIS A 139 -8.61 -27.35 2.97
C HIS A 139 -9.57 -28.54 3.04
N MET A 140 -9.11 -29.71 2.60
CA MET A 140 -9.94 -30.92 2.48
C MET A 140 -11.16 -30.67 1.57
N SER A 141 -12.34 -31.20 1.92
CA SER A 141 -13.61 -31.01 1.20
C SER A 141 -14.32 -29.71 1.60
N GLY A 142 -13.57 -28.61 1.62
CA GLY A 142 -14.09 -27.33 2.04
C GLY A 142 -13.08 -26.20 1.99
N ARG A 143 -13.54 -25.04 2.44
CA ARG A 143 -12.78 -23.78 2.43
C ARG A 143 -12.71 -23.21 3.83
N VAL A 144 -11.52 -22.79 4.23
CA VAL A 144 -11.30 -22.13 5.51
C VAL A 144 -11.26 -20.63 5.28
N LEU A 145 -12.10 -19.91 6.03
CA LEU A 145 -12.07 -18.46 6.17
C LEU A 145 -11.34 -18.10 7.45
N ARG A 146 -10.43 -17.14 7.36
CA ARG A 146 -9.82 -16.51 8.54
C ARG A 146 -10.83 -15.57 9.20
N GLY A 147 -10.55 -15.11 10.43
CA GLY A 147 -11.45 -14.21 11.17
C GLY A 147 -11.92 -13.00 10.37
N GLU A 148 -10.98 -12.28 9.74
CA GLU A 148 -11.29 -11.10 8.92
C GLU A 148 -12.13 -11.45 7.68
N GLU A 149 -11.80 -12.55 6.98
CA GLU A 149 -12.57 -13.01 5.82
C GLU A 149 -13.97 -13.46 6.22
N PHE A 150 -14.11 -14.10 7.38
CA PHE A 150 -15.40 -14.49 7.92
C PHE A 150 -16.27 -13.26 8.19
N GLU A 151 -15.74 -12.25 8.89
CA GLU A 151 -16.46 -11.00 9.15
C GLU A 151 -16.85 -10.28 7.86
N TYR A 152 -15.93 -10.20 6.90
CA TYR A 152 -16.19 -9.59 5.61
C TYR A 152 -17.28 -10.32 4.81
N VAL A 153 -17.21 -11.65 4.70
CA VAL A 153 -18.28 -12.42 4.04
C VAL A 153 -19.62 -12.19 4.73
N GLN A 154 -19.64 -12.14 6.06
CA GLN A 154 -20.85 -11.81 6.80
C GLN A 154 -21.39 -10.42 6.44
N THR A 155 -20.53 -9.42 6.29
CA THR A 155 -20.95 -8.06 5.87
C THR A 155 -21.54 -8.03 4.46
N CYS A 156 -20.97 -8.80 3.52
CA CYS A 156 -21.49 -8.94 2.17
C CYS A 156 -22.87 -9.61 2.14
N LEU A 157 -23.08 -10.64 2.97
CA LEU A 157 -24.33 -11.39 3.03
C LEU A 157 -25.45 -10.66 3.80
N ASP A 158 -25.09 -9.89 4.81
CA ASP A 158 -26.03 -9.09 5.60
C ASP A 158 -26.37 -7.74 4.94
N ASP A 159 -25.70 -7.37 3.84
CA ASP A 159 -25.73 -6.05 3.21
C ASP A 159 -25.45 -4.91 4.22
N LYS A 160 -24.37 -5.08 5.00
CA LYS A 160 -23.94 -4.15 6.05
C LYS A 160 -22.53 -3.67 5.81
N ILE A 161 -22.23 -2.48 6.32
CA ILE A 161 -20.86 -1.95 6.37
C ILE A 161 -20.28 -2.29 7.75
N SER A 162 -19.08 -2.86 7.80
CA SER A 162 -18.38 -3.08 9.09
C SER A 162 -17.94 -1.74 9.70
N SER A 163 -17.96 -1.66 11.04
CA SER A 163 -17.34 -0.56 11.77
C SER A 163 -15.83 -0.74 11.95
N ASP A 164 -15.28 -1.93 11.68
CA ASP A 164 -13.85 -2.21 11.76
C ASP A 164 -13.13 -1.64 10.53
N SER A 165 -12.18 -0.73 10.77
CA SER A 165 -11.39 -0.09 9.72
C SER A 165 -10.61 -1.07 8.85
N ASP A 166 -10.15 -2.18 9.42
CA ASP A 166 -9.41 -3.20 8.67
C ASP A 166 -10.34 -3.97 7.73
N ILE A 167 -11.59 -4.23 8.14
CA ILE A 167 -12.58 -4.85 7.26
C ILE A 167 -13.01 -3.89 6.14
N VAL A 168 -13.18 -2.61 6.45
CA VAL A 168 -13.49 -1.56 5.44
C VAL A 168 -12.34 -1.40 4.44
N LEU A 169 -11.08 -1.47 4.88
CA LEU A 169 -9.94 -1.47 3.97
C LEU A 169 -9.85 -2.76 3.15
N MET A 170 -10.14 -3.90 3.75
CA MET A 170 -10.17 -5.17 3.02
C MET A 170 -11.26 -5.15 1.94
N ASP A 171 -12.44 -4.60 2.23
CA ASP A 171 -13.50 -4.36 1.24
C ASP A 171 -12.99 -3.50 0.07
N ASP A 172 -12.35 -2.35 0.34
CA ASP A 172 -11.79 -1.50 -0.72
C ASP A 172 -10.76 -2.26 -1.58
N LEU A 173 -9.85 -3.00 -0.97
CA LEU A 173 -8.86 -3.82 -1.69
C LEU A 173 -9.52 -4.91 -2.55
N LEU A 174 -10.45 -5.66 -1.98
CA LEU A 174 -11.16 -6.74 -2.68
C LEU A 174 -12.04 -6.19 -3.81
N SER A 175 -12.66 -5.02 -3.61
CA SER A 175 -13.48 -4.33 -4.60
C SER A 175 -12.67 -3.86 -5.82
N ARG A 176 -11.36 -3.63 -5.65
CA ARG A 176 -10.40 -3.34 -6.73
C ARG A 176 -9.93 -4.58 -7.48
N GLY A 177 -10.52 -5.74 -7.21
CA GLY A 177 -10.16 -7.03 -7.81
C GLY A 177 -8.85 -7.62 -7.29
N LEU A 178 -8.34 -7.10 -6.16
CA LEU A 178 -7.11 -7.58 -5.55
C LEU A 178 -7.38 -8.80 -4.67
N LEU A 179 -6.38 -9.65 -4.51
CA LEU A 179 -6.44 -10.74 -3.53
C LEU A 179 -5.64 -10.37 -2.28
N VAL A 180 -6.29 -10.43 -1.12
CA VAL A 180 -5.70 -10.06 0.18
C VAL A 180 -5.36 -11.30 1.00
N ARG A 181 -4.09 -11.43 1.41
CA ARG A 181 -3.62 -12.52 2.30
C ARG A 181 -2.84 -11.97 3.49
N PRO A 182 -2.75 -12.71 4.62
CA PRO A 182 -1.98 -12.27 5.77
C PRO A 182 -0.52 -11.97 5.42
N GLY A 183 -0.04 -10.81 5.86
CA GLY A 183 1.31 -10.31 5.65
C GLY A 183 2.29 -10.68 6.77
N PHE A 184 1.86 -11.48 7.75
CA PHE A 184 2.63 -11.78 8.97
C PHE A 184 4.09 -12.17 8.72
N LYS A 185 4.35 -13.02 7.71
CA LYS A 185 5.72 -13.45 7.35
C LYS A 185 6.64 -12.31 6.91
N PHE A 186 6.09 -11.14 6.61
CA PHE A 186 6.79 -9.97 6.11
C PHE A 186 6.67 -8.75 7.05
N GLY A 187 6.13 -8.93 8.25
CA GLY A 187 5.98 -7.83 9.21
C GLY A 187 4.98 -6.76 8.76
N CYS A 188 3.96 -7.13 8.00
CA CYS A 188 2.87 -6.25 7.60
C CYS A 188 1.49 -6.91 7.78
N LYS A 189 0.42 -6.13 7.66
CA LYS A 189 -0.96 -6.59 7.79
C LYS A 189 -1.30 -7.53 6.65
N TRP A 190 -1.12 -7.09 5.40
CA TRP A 190 -1.46 -7.88 4.23
C TRP A 190 -0.38 -7.89 3.16
N ARG A 191 -0.27 -9.03 2.48
CA ARG A 191 0.35 -9.17 1.17
C ARG A 191 -0.77 -9.23 0.14
N VAL A 192 -0.66 -8.42 -0.90
CA VAL A 192 -1.75 -8.17 -1.85
C VAL A 192 -1.31 -8.49 -3.26
N TYR A 193 -2.18 -9.17 -4.01
CA TYR A 193 -1.94 -9.68 -5.36
C TYR A 193 -2.92 -9.02 -6.35
N ASP A 194 -2.43 -8.74 -7.56
CA ASP A 194 -3.19 -8.21 -8.70
C ASP A 194 -3.86 -9.30 -9.54
N GLY A 195 -3.54 -10.57 -9.30
CA GLY A 195 -4.11 -11.72 -9.99
C GLY A 195 -4.07 -12.99 -9.14
N ASP A 196 -4.11 -14.14 -9.80
CA ASP A 196 -4.10 -15.45 -9.14
C ASP A 196 -2.77 -15.76 -8.45
N LEU A 197 -2.86 -16.46 -7.31
CA LEU A 197 -1.72 -16.80 -6.44
C LEU A 197 -0.62 -17.61 -7.13
N GLU A 198 -1.00 -18.38 -8.16
CA GLU A 198 -0.11 -19.31 -8.86
C GLU A 198 0.70 -18.63 -9.97
N GLU A 199 0.24 -17.47 -10.46
CA GLU A 199 0.86 -16.78 -11.59
C GLU A 199 1.58 -15.48 -11.19
N SER A 200 1.18 -14.85 -10.07
CA SER A 200 1.71 -13.54 -9.64
C SER A 200 2.43 -13.60 -8.28
N HIS A 201 3.67 -13.12 -8.23
CA HIS A 201 4.31 -12.76 -6.96
C HIS A 201 3.65 -11.48 -6.43
N ALA A 202 2.98 -11.54 -5.26
CA ALA A 202 2.33 -10.35 -4.64
C ALA A 202 3.18 -9.08 -4.80
N PRO A 203 2.76 -8.09 -5.60
CA PRO A 203 3.55 -6.90 -5.83
C PRO A 203 3.61 -6.00 -4.58
N TRP A 204 2.62 -6.10 -3.68
CA TRP A 204 2.49 -5.17 -2.55
C TRP A 204 2.47 -5.84 -1.18
N LEU A 205 3.16 -5.20 -0.23
CA LEU A 205 2.94 -5.36 1.21
C LEU A 205 2.21 -4.12 1.71
N ILE A 206 0.96 -4.28 2.12
CA ILE A 206 0.08 -3.18 2.53
C ILE A 206 -0.03 -3.14 4.05
N GLN A 207 0.25 -1.98 4.63
CA GLN A 207 0.10 -1.67 6.04
C GLN A 207 -0.90 -0.52 6.21
N PRO A 208 -2.01 -0.69 6.94
CA PRO A 208 -2.87 0.43 7.31
C PRO A 208 -2.13 1.39 8.22
N VAL A 209 -2.35 2.70 8.07
CA VAL A 209 -1.59 3.74 8.79
C VAL A 209 -1.66 3.60 10.30
N GLN A 210 -2.79 3.16 10.86
CA GLN A 210 -2.97 2.90 12.30
C GLN A 210 -2.08 1.80 12.85
N HIS A 211 -1.59 0.90 11.98
CA HIS A 211 -0.67 -0.17 12.33
C HIS A 211 0.76 0.11 11.85
N ALA A 212 1.00 1.20 11.13
CA ALA A 212 2.32 1.54 10.61
C ALA A 212 3.19 2.16 11.71
N SER A 213 4.52 2.05 11.56
CA SER A 213 5.43 2.72 12.48
C SER A 213 5.26 4.24 12.41
N THR A 214 5.46 4.90 13.54
CA THR A 214 5.47 6.35 13.68
C THR A 214 6.89 6.88 13.96
N SER A 215 7.92 6.13 13.58
CA SER A 215 9.32 6.59 13.57
C SER A 215 9.96 6.39 12.21
N TRP A 216 10.92 7.25 11.86
CA TRP A 216 11.67 7.12 10.60
C TRP A 216 12.36 5.77 10.49
N GLU A 217 12.98 5.29 11.57
CA GLU A 217 13.65 3.98 11.61
C GLU A 217 12.70 2.82 11.30
N GLY A 218 11.53 2.81 11.94
CA GLY A 218 10.56 1.73 11.75
C GLY A 218 9.97 1.73 10.35
N VAL A 219 9.70 2.90 9.77
CA VAL A 219 9.27 3.04 8.37
C VAL A 219 10.36 2.55 7.41
N CYS A 220 11.62 2.99 7.61
CA CYS A 220 12.75 2.56 6.80
C CYS A 220 12.97 1.04 6.88
N LEU A 221 12.77 0.43 8.05
CA LEU A 221 12.83 -1.02 8.24
C LEU A 221 11.74 -1.75 7.46
N SER A 222 10.48 -1.28 7.53
CA SER A 222 9.37 -1.86 6.77
C SER A 222 9.63 -1.84 5.27
N ILE A 223 10.15 -0.73 4.74
CA ILE A 223 10.51 -0.60 3.32
C ILE A 223 11.65 -1.58 2.98
N ARG A 224 12.70 -1.64 3.79
CA ARG A 224 13.84 -2.54 3.59
C ARG A 224 13.43 -4.02 3.60
N LEU A 225 12.50 -4.40 4.48
CA LEU A 225 11.94 -5.75 4.53
C LEU A 225 11.19 -6.09 3.23
N ALA A 226 10.36 -5.18 2.73
CA ALA A 226 9.64 -5.36 1.47
C ALA A 226 10.60 -5.54 0.28
N GLU A 227 11.64 -4.71 0.20
CA GLU A 227 12.64 -4.80 -0.87
C GLU A 227 13.42 -6.12 -0.83
N GLY A 228 13.75 -6.61 0.37
CA GLY A 228 14.46 -7.87 0.55
C GLY A 228 13.68 -9.08 0.03
N VAL A 229 12.36 -8.96 -0.13
CA VAL A 229 11.49 -10.00 -0.71
C VAL A 229 10.90 -9.61 -2.08
N HIS A 230 11.51 -8.61 -2.73
CA HIS A 230 11.11 -8.07 -4.03
C HIS A 230 9.63 -7.65 -4.09
N LYS A 231 9.19 -6.87 -3.09
CA LYS A 231 7.84 -6.30 -3.01
C LYS A 231 7.91 -4.81 -2.75
N GLU A 232 6.89 -4.09 -3.19
CA GLU A 232 6.73 -2.68 -2.87
C GLU A 232 5.99 -2.55 -1.52
N TRP A 233 6.51 -1.70 -0.64
CA TRP A 233 5.83 -1.37 0.62
C TRP A 233 4.86 -0.22 0.41
N VAL A 234 3.64 -0.37 0.93
CA VAL A 234 2.53 0.58 0.71
C VAL A 234 1.82 0.84 2.04
N CYS A 235 1.69 2.13 2.39
CA CYS A 235 0.87 2.58 3.49
C CYS A 235 -0.54 2.90 2.99
N ALA A 236 -1.58 2.31 3.58
CA ALA A 236 -2.97 2.63 3.29
C ALA A 236 -3.48 3.70 4.26
N ILE A 237 -3.93 4.83 3.72
CA ILE A 237 -4.35 6.02 4.46
C ILE A 237 -5.77 6.38 4.05
N TYR A 238 -6.69 6.43 5.01
CA TYR A 238 -8.06 6.90 4.76
C TYR A 238 -8.09 8.43 4.87
N SER A 239 -8.41 9.11 3.77
CA SER A 239 -8.51 10.57 3.70
C SER A 239 -9.48 10.97 2.59
N ASP A 240 -10.20 12.07 2.77
CA ASP A 240 -11.22 12.56 1.83
C ASP A 240 -12.27 11.50 1.46
N ASN A 241 -12.76 10.77 2.47
CA ASN A 241 -13.75 9.68 2.34
C ASN A 241 -13.34 8.55 1.38
N ARG A 242 -12.03 8.32 1.18
CA ARG A 242 -11.52 7.22 0.36
C ARG A 242 -10.21 6.67 0.89
N TRP A 243 -9.89 5.43 0.51
CA TRP A 243 -8.56 4.88 0.73
C TRP A 243 -7.57 5.40 -0.29
N ASN A 244 -6.40 5.81 0.20
CA ASN A 244 -5.27 6.27 -0.59
C ASN A 244 -4.07 5.37 -0.29
N TYR A 245 -3.31 5.01 -1.32
CA TYR A 245 -2.19 4.06 -1.22
C TYR A 245 -0.87 4.77 -1.49
N LEU A 246 -0.13 5.04 -0.42
CA LEU A 246 1.15 5.72 -0.44
C LEU A 246 2.27 4.67 -0.53
N ARG A 247 2.86 4.52 -1.72
CA ARG A 247 4.01 3.64 -1.92
C ARG A 247 5.30 4.36 -1.52
N ILE A 248 6.15 3.67 -0.77
CA ILE A 248 7.53 4.10 -0.51
C ILE A 248 8.48 3.01 -0.95
N LYS A 249 9.42 3.35 -1.84
CA LYS A 249 10.44 2.43 -2.35
C LYS A 249 11.81 3.08 -2.31
N ARG A 250 12.88 2.31 -2.13
CA ARG A 250 14.23 2.85 -2.17
C ARG A 250 14.51 3.40 -3.55
N TRP A 251 15.24 4.49 -3.56
CA TRP A 251 15.63 5.18 -4.77
C TRP A 251 17.11 5.53 -4.67
N LEU A 252 17.83 5.23 -5.75
CA LEU A 252 19.24 5.57 -5.89
C LEU A 252 19.35 6.53 -7.08
N PRO A 253 19.74 7.80 -6.85
CA PRO A 253 20.13 8.65 -7.95
C PRO A 253 21.36 8.01 -8.60
N LYS A 254 21.30 7.76 -9.92
CA LYS A 254 22.34 7.17 -10.81
C LYS A 254 22.17 5.71 -11.27
N ARG A 255 21.02 5.06 -11.13
CA ARG A 255 20.71 3.81 -11.88
C ARG A 255 19.60 4.05 -12.90
N ASN A 256 19.91 4.81 -13.95
CA ASN A 256 19.26 4.69 -15.26
C ASN A 256 20.33 4.30 -16.26
#